data_AF-A0A7R7E390-F1
#
_entry.id   AF-A0A7R7E390-F1
#
_cell.length_a   1.000
_cell.length_b   1.000
_cell.length_c   1.000
_cell.angle_alpha   90.00
_cell.angle_beta   90.00
_cell.angle_gamma   90.00
#
_symmetry.space_group_name_H-M   'P 1'
#
loop_
_entity.id
_entity.type
_entity.pdbx_description
1 polymer ?
#
loop_
_entity_poly.entity_id
_entity_poly.type
_entity_poly.pdbx_seq_one_letter_code
_entity_poly.pdbx_strand_id
1 'polypeptide(L)'
;MLGTIRRFWRDQRGMALILVSVMLPAIIGFSLLVIDLSRANNMHFDLQKGADAFAIAAAAELDGKSDSITRADRALATLVANQYYFSNSTNPGPQTLAAAGVTRRYLRTIPATKNGVAGDALPLTDFITDEVTDAAKARYVQVVVTPVGYSALFPASFLSSSATNSFTITASAVAGFSSSVCDFTPMFICNPYSSIQALGNTLRGNSRPMVYLKAQSGGGSVQYGPGDYGFLKTPDGSQSTPDLTNMFASTKPLSCYKDDGVETAPGNVPPVNDGINVRFDIYSKNGLSPTTYPPAPNVRKGMVTQVDSKGNCSYAAPTAAQASQYMGLPRDNCLNSGTCASTTGFARLGDGVWNLPAYWSVNHGTSTLPSDLPSDSSRWTVYNYELNHPGLASGPEATAPQCNTNWLNDPKRRMIYVAIIDCAANNVKGSGGPYPVQAFASVFVTEPAGSPPDADIYGEIVDITTKAGNGTLDNFLRDEVQLYR
;
A
#
# COMPACT_ATOMS: atom_id res chain seq x y z
N MET A 1 -54.38 31.65 77.32
CA MET A 1 -53.69 32.32 76.20
C MET A 1 -52.16 32.35 76.32
N LEU A 2 -51.55 32.45 77.51
CA LEU A 2 -50.07 32.47 77.66
C LEU A 2 -49.37 31.13 77.32
N GLY A 3 -50.04 29.99 77.53
CA GLY A 3 -49.46 28.65 77.27
C GLY A 3 -49.30 28.30 75.78
N THR A 4 -50.20 28.78 74.92
CA THR A 4 -50.13 28.59 73.46
C THR A 4 -49.03 29.46 72.84
N ILE A 5 -48.84 30.68 73.35
CA ILE A 5 -47.77 31.59 72.91
C ILE A 5 -46.38 31.03 73.28
N ARG A 6 -46.22 30.47 74.49
CA ARG A 6 -44.97 29.78 74.88
C ARG A 6 -44.67 28.51 74.08
N ARG A 7 -45.70 27.78 73.63
CA ARG A 7 -45.54 26.61 72.75
C ARG A 7 -45.09 27.01 71.35
N PHE A 8 -45.66 28.08 70.80
CA PHE A 8 -45.24 28.63 69.49
C PHE A 8 -43.79 29.14 69.52
N TRP A 9 -43.38 29.81 70.60
CA TRP A 9 -42.01 30.33 70.74
C TRP A 9 -40.93 29.25 70.95
N ARG A 10 -41.34 28.04 71.37
CA ARG A 10 -40.46 26.86 71.48
C ARG A 10 -40.64 25.88 70.33
N ASP A 11 -41.47 26.20 69.33
CA ASP A 11 -41.76 25.29 68.23
C ASP A 11 -40.64 25.33 67.19
N GLN A 12 -39.76 24.31 67.24
CA GLN A 12 -38.67 24.14 66.28
C GLN A 12 -39.07 23.32 65.04
N ARG A 13 -40.34 22.89 64.94
CA ARG A 13 -40.82 22.07 63.81
C ARG A 13 -40.80 22.82 62.47
N GLY A 14 -40.73 24.15 62.48
CA GLY A 14 -40.67 25.00 61.29
C GLY A 14 -39.27 25.25 60.71
N MET A 15 -38.19 24.94 61.43
CA MET A 15 -36.82 25.19 60.92
C MET A 15 -36.50 24.34 59.69
N ALA A 16 -37.05 23.13 59.60
CA ALA A 16 -36.93 22.28 58.42
C ALA A 16 -37.56 22.93 57.18
N LEU A 17 -38.68 23.66 57.32
CA LEU A 17 -39.36 24.32 56.21
C LEU A 17 -38.51 25.47 55.64
N ILE A 18 -37.86 26.24 56.50
CA ILE A 18 -36.96 27.33 56.08
C ILE A 18 -35.74 26.75 55.36
N LEU A 19 -35.12 25.72 55.92
CA LEU A 19 -33.97 25.05 55.32
C LEU A 19 -34.31 24.47 53.94
N VAL A 20 -35.46 23.77 53.83
CA VAL A 20 -35.94 23.21 52.56
C VAL A 20 -36.26 24.31 51.54
N SER A 21 -36.89 25.41 51.96
CA SER A 21 -37.23 26.51 51.04
C SER A 21 -35.99 27.18 50.43
N VAL A 22 -34.87 27.20 51.16
CA VAL A 22 -33.60 27.75 50.67
C VAL A 22 -32.80 26.72 49.86
N MET A 23 -32.77 25.45 50.31
CA MET A 23 -31.98 24.42 49.65
C MET A 23 -32.64 23.86 48.38
N LEU A 24 -33.96 23.79 48.32
CA LEU A 24 -34.68 23.18 47.20
C LEU A 24 -34.39 23.89 45.86
N PRO A 25 -34.42 25.23 45.75
CA PRO A 25 -34.04 25.92 44.51
C PRO A 25 -32.60 25.66 44.10
N ALA A 26 -31.67 25.59 45.06
CA ALA A 26 -30.26 25.29 44.79
C ALA A 26 -30.09 23.86 44.24
N ILE A 27 -30.72 22.87 44.87
CA ILE A 27 -30.68 21.46 44.42
C ILE A 27 -31.28 21.33 43.01
N ILE A 28 -32.43 21.97 42.75
CA ILE A 28 -33.06 21.96 41.43
C ILE A 28 -32.16 22.64 40.40
N GLY A 29 -31.58 23.80 40.72
CA GLY A 29 -30.68 24.53 39.84
C GLY A 29 -29.45 23.71 39.44
N PHE A 30 -28.78 23.08 40.39
CA PHE A 30 -27.66 22.17 40.11
C PHE A 30 -28.08 20.94 39.31
N SER A 31 -29.26 20.38 39.61
CA SER A 31 -29.77 19.22 38.86
C SER A 31 -29.99 19.56 37.38
N LEU A 32 -30.57 20.74 37.08
CA LEU A 32 -30.75 21.20 35.71
C LEU A 32 -29.42 21.43 34.99
N LEU A 33 -28.44 22.04 35.67
CA LEU A 33 -27.10 22.25 35.11
C LEU A 33 -26.42 20.92 34.75
N VAL A 34 -26.50 19.92 35.62
CA VAL A 34 -25.94 18.57 35.38
C VAL A 34 -26.63 17.89 34.21
N ILE A 35 -27.97 18.00 34.10
CA ILE A 35 -28.72 17.46 32.96
C ILE A 35 -28.26 18.12 31.66
N ASP A 36 -28.11 19.44 31.64
CA ASP A 36 -27.68 20.16 30.44
C ASP A 36 -26.25 19.82 30.03
N LEU A 37 -25.32 19.76 30.99
CA LEU A 37 -23.95 19.34 30.72
C LEU A 37 -23.92 17.93 30.14
N SER A 38 -24.75 17.02 30.67
CA SER A 38 -24.84 15.64 30.18
C SER A 38 -25.38 15.59 28.74
N ARG A 39 -26.43 16.34 28.43
CA ARG A 39 -27.02 16.41 27.09
C ARG A 39 -26.07 17.06 26.09
N ALA A 40 -25.43 18.16 26.46
CA ALA A 40 -24.46 18.86 25.63
C ALA A 40 -23.23 17.98 25.33
N ASN A 41 -22.70 17.28 26.34
CA ASN A 41 -21.59 16.34 26.14
C ASN A 41 -21.99 15.16 25.25
N ASN A 42 -23.17 14.57 25.44
CA ASN A 42 -23.66 13.50 24.56
C ASN A 42 -23.79 13.98 23.11
N MET A 43 -24.38 15.17 22.90
CA MET A 43 -24.47 15.77 21.56
C MET A 43 -23.07 16.00 20.97
N HIS A 44 -22.12 16.53 21.75
CA HIS A 44 -20.75 16.72 21.26
C HIS A 44 -20.08 15.38 20.89
N PHE A 45 -20.25 14.33 21.69
CA PHE A 45 -19.73 13.00 21.36
C PHE A 45 -20.34 12.43 20.08
N ASP A 46 -21.64 12.61 19.87
CA ASP A 46 -22.32 12.16 18.65
C ASP A 46 -21.83 12.93 17.43
N LEU A 47 -21.68 14.26 17.54
CA LEU A 47 -21.12 15.09 16.46
C LEU A 47 -19.64 14.75 16.19
N GLN A 48 -18.86 14.44 17.22
CA GLN A 48 -17.46 14.03 17.05
C GLN A 48 -17.33 12.68 16.35
N LYS A 49 -18.15 11.69 16.72
CA LYS A 49 -18.23 10.42 15.98
C LYS A 49 -18.63 10.64 14.52
N GLY A 50 -19.57 11.55 14.29
CA GLY A 50 -19.96 11.99 12.97
C GLY A 50 -18.79 12.55 12.16
N ALA A 51 -18.11 13.55 12.72
CA ALA A 51 -16.93 14.17 12.11
C ALA A 51 -15.84 13.14 11.81
N ASP A 52 -15.52 12.28 12.76
CA ASP A 52 -14.52 11.20 12.64
C ASP A 52 -14.89 10.24 11.49
N ALA A 53 -16.16 9.84 11.39
CA ALA A 53 -16.64 8.95 10.33
C ALA A 53 -16.57 9.61 8.93
N PHE A 54 -17.02 10.86 8.80
CA PHE A 54 -16.91 11.60 7.54
C PHE A 54 -15.45 11.81 7.13
N ALA A 55 -14.58 12.15 8.08
CA ALA A 55 -13.16 12.34 7.81
C ALA A 55 -12.49 11.04 7.34
N ILE A 56 -12.72 9.91 8.02
CA ILE A 56 -12.16 8.60 7.62
C ILE A 56 -12.66 8.19 6.22
N ALA A 57 -13.96 8.32 5.96
CA ALA A 57 -14.52 7.92 4.66
C ALA A 57 -13.99 8.77 3.50
N ALA A 58 -13.84 10.08 3.72
CA ALA A 58 -13.22 10.97 2.74
C ALA A 58 -11.73 10.67 2.55
N ALA A 59 -11.00 10.45 3.65
CA ALA A 59 -9.57 10.19 3.63
C ALA A 59 -9.24 8.90 2.88
N ALA A 60 -10.04 7.83 3.05
CA ALA A 60 -9.86 6.54 2.37
C ALA A 60 -9.77 6.63 0.83
N GLU A 61 -10.28 7.70 0.23
CA GLU A 61 -10.26 7.91 -1.21
C GLU A 61 -9.05 8.74 -1.69
N LEU A 62 -8.23 9.26 -0.77
CA LEU A 62 -7.07 10.13 -1.04
C LEU A 62 -5.80 9.32 -1.39
N ASP A 63 -5.88 8.53 -2.46
CA ASP A 63 -4.80 7.65 -2.97
C ASP A 63 -3.78 8.35 -3.87
N GLY A 64 -3.74 9.69 -3.88
CA GLY A 64 -2.82 10.47 -4.70
C GLY A 64 -3.10 10.46 -6.22
N LYS A 65 -4.21 9.89 -6.69
CA LYS A 65 -4.63 10.00 -8.10
C LYS A 65 -5.32 11.33 -8.39
N SER A 66 -5.43 11.69 -9.67
CA SER A 66 -6.07 12.94 -10.11
C SER A 66 -7.58 13.00 -9.85
N ASP A 67 -8.25 11.87 -9.67
CA ASP A 67 -9.69 11.77 -9.38
C ASP A 67 -10.00 11.57 -7.88
N SER A 68 -8.98 11.57 -7.01
CA SER A 68 -9.09 11.27 -5.57
C SER A 68 -10.12 12.15 -4.86
N ILE A 69 -10.06 13.48 -5.06
CA ILE A 69 -11.01 14.44 -4.46
C ILE A 69 -12.44 14.18 -4.93
N THR A 70 -12.64 13.85 -6.21
CA THR A 70 -13.97 13.55 -6.74
C THR A 70 -14.56 12.30 -6.08
N ARG A 71 -13.72 11.28 -5.82
CA ARG A 71 -14.16 10.08 -5.09
C ARG A 71 -14.40 10.36 -3.61
N ALA A 72 -13.56 11.18 -2.97
CA ALA A 72 -13.71 11.59 -1.57
C ALA A 72 -15.02 12.37 -1.34
N ASP A 73 -15.36 13.31 -2.22
CA ASP A 73 -16.63 14.06 -2.15
C ASP A 73 -17.84 13.13 -2.36
N ARG A 74 -17.73 12.14 -3.24
CA ARG A 74 -18.76 11.10 -3.39
C ARG A 74 -18.87 10.26 -2.12
N ALA A 75 -17.75 9.85 -1.52
CA ALA A 75 -17.74 9.08 -0.27
C ALA A 75 -18.42 9.84 0.87
N LEU A 76 -18.12 11.14 1.02
CA LEU A 76 -18.80 12.02 1.98
C LEU A 76 -20.32 12.07 1.74
N ALA A 77 -20.75 12.11 0.48
CA ALA A 77 -22.17 12.22 0.12
C ALA A 77 -22.96 10.91 0.30
N THR A 78 -22.32 9.75 0.11
CA THR A 78 -23.06 8.47 -0.03
C THR A 78 -22.74 7.39 1.00
N LEU A 79 -21.55 7.40 1.61
CA LEU A 79 -21.09 6.27 2.43
C LEU A 79 -21.35 6.44 3.93
N VAL A 80 -21.56 7.67 4.40
CA VAL A 80 -21.62 7.97 5.83
C VAL A 80 -22.90 8.74 6.17
N ALA A 81 -23.62 8.24 7.17
CA ALA A 81 -24.68 8.96 7.85
C ALA A 81 -24.57 8.67 9.34
N ASN A 82 -24.57 9.72 10.17
CA ASN A 82 -24.54 9.60 11.62
C ASN A 82 -25.79 10.23 12.22
N GLN A 83 -26.06 9.96 13.50
CA GLN A 83 -27.17 10.55 14.22
C GLN A 83 -26.67 11.28 15.46
N TYR A 84 -27.35 12.38 15.82
CA TYR A 84 -27.11 13.14 17.04
C TYR A 84 -28.42 13.49 17.73
N TYR A 85 -28.33 13.67 19.05
CA TYR A 85 -29.47 13.99 19.92
C TYR A 85 -29.36 15.39 20.53
N PHE A 86 -30.45 15.85 21.15
CA PHE A 86 -30.51 17.06 21.99
C PHE A 86 -30.35 18.43 21.30
N SER A 87 -30.31 18.47 19.97
CA SER A 87 -30.34 19.71 19.21
C SER A 87 -31.69 20.44 19.26
N ASN A 88 -31.68 21.71 18.83
CA ASN A 88 -32.88 22.56 18.71
C ASN A 88 -33.78 22.22 17.50
N SER A 89 -33.83 20.96 17.07
CA SER A 89 -34.65 20.56 15.93
C SER A 89 -36.14 20.65 16.24
N THR A 90 -36.93 21.04 15.23
CA THR A 90 -38.40 21.01 15.29
C THR A 90 -38.96 19.59 15.25
N ASN A 91 -38.15 18.61 14.83
CA ASN A 91 -38.55 17.20 14.76
C ASN A 91 -38.09 16.45 16.02
N PRO A 92 -38.99 15.83 16.79
CA PRO A 92 -38.62 15.00 17.93
C PRO A 92 -37.77 13.79 17.51
N GLY A 93 -36.75 13.47 18.30
CA GLY A 93 -35.91 12.27 18.09
C GLY A 93 -34.52 12.57 17.49
N PRO A 94 -33.79 11.52 17.07
CA PRO A 94 -32.45 11.67 16.50
C PRO A 94 -32.49 12.48 15.22
N GLN A 95 -31.52 13.37 15.08
CA GLN A 95 -31.28 14.10 13.84
C GLN A 95 -30.17 13.41 13.06
N THR A 96 -30.30 13.36 11.74
CA THR A 96 -29.27 12.79 10.87
C THR A 96 -28.22 13.86 10.55
N LEU A 97 -26.96 13.59 10.88
CA LEU A 97 -25.82 14.32 10.34
C LEU A 97 -25.46 13.70 8.98
N ALA A 98 -25.83 14.40 7.92
CA ALA A 98 -25.50 14.10 6.54
C ALA A 98 -24.43 15.06 6.00
N ALA A 99 -23.98 14.86 4.75
CA ALA A 99 -22.98 15.70 4.11
C ALA A 99 -23.29 17.21 4.16
N ALA A 100 -24.57 17.61 4.10
CA ALA A 100 -24.98 19.01 4.19
C ALA A 100 -24.73 19.67 5.57
N GLY A 101 -24.57 18.86 6.63
CA GLY A 101 -24.26 19.31 7.99
C GLY A 101 -22.76 19.36 8.30
N VAL A 102 -21.91 19.19 7.30
CA VAL A 102 -20.45 19.25 7.44
C VAL A 102 -19.83 20.09 6.35
N THR A 103 -18.68 20.66 6.65
CA THR A 103 -17.80 21.33 5.69
C THR A 103 -16.47 20.58 5.65
N ARG A 104 -15.82 20.56 4.49
CA ARG A 104 -14.60 19.78 4.27
C ARG A 104 -13.51 20.64 3.63
N ARG A 105 -12.26 20.37 3.99
CA ARG A 105 -11.06 20.99 3.41
C ARG A 105 -9.96 19.95 3.21
N TYR A 106 -9.38 19.89 2.02
CA TYR A 106 -8.27 18.98 1.72
C TYR A 106 -6.91 19.63 2.01
N LEU A 107 -5.96 18.84 2.53
CA LEU A 107 -4.64 19.29 2.96
C LEU A 107 -3.53 18.41 2.35
N ARG A 108 -2.37 19.01 2.11
CA ARG A 108 -1.15 18.30 1.66
C ARG A 108 -0.39 17.70 2.83
N THR A 109 -0.34 18.41 3.95
CA THR A 109 0.46 18.08 5.14
C THR A 109 -0.31 18.45 6.40
N ILE A 110 0.07 17.83 7.52
CA ILE A 110 -0.36 18.27 8.86
C ILE A 110 0.82 19.05 9.48
N PRO A 111 0.64 20.32 9.89
CA PRO A 111 1.70 21.09 10.54
C PRO A 111 2.22 20.40 11.82
N ALA A 112 3.54 20.37 12.00
CA ALA A 112 4.21 19.68 13.10
C ALA A 112 3.97 20.31 14.50
N THR A 113 3.41 21.52 14.57
CA THR A 113 3.07 22.17 15.86
C THR A 113 1.73 22.91 15.76
N LYS A 114 0.91 22.79 16.81
CA LYS A 114 -0.29 23.62 17.03
C LYS A 114 0.06 25.07 17.47
N ASN A 115 1.35 25.43 17.49
CA ASN A 115 1.82 26.73 17.98
C ASN A 115 1.60 27.81 16.91
N GLY A 116 0.58 28.65 17.12
CA GLY A 116 0.39 29.88 16.35
C GLY A 116 -0.98 30.07 15.72
N VAL A 117 -1.92 29.14 15.88
CA VAL A 117 -3.25 29.22 15.25
C VAL A 117 -4.35 29.24 16.31
N ALA A 118 -4.83 30.44 16.63
CA ALA A 118 -6.12 30.61 17.26
C ALA A 118 -7.20 30.49 16.17
N GLY A 119 -7.94 29.37 16.15
CA GLY A 119 -9.08 29.15 15.24
C GLY A 119 -8.72 29.14 13.74
N ASP A 120 -8.73 27.97 13.12
CA ASP A 120 -8.80 27.74 11.67
C ASP A 120 -7.78 28.39 10.70
N ALA A 121 -6.86 29.25 11.17
CA ALA A 121 -5.83 29.87 10.36
C ALA A 121 -4.60 28.95 10.20
N LEU A 122 -4.79 27.79 9.58
CA LEU A 122 -3.68 27.04 8.99
C LEU A 122 -2.91 27.97 8.04
N PRO A 123 -1.56 27.88 7.96
CA PRO A 123 -0.80 28.60 6.95
C PRO A 123 -1.40 28.33 5.56
N LEU A 124 -1.56 29.40 4.76
CA LEU A 124 -2.20 29.38 3.44
C LEU A 124 -1.60 28.39 2.41
N THR A 125 -0.50 27.73 2.75
CA THR A 125 0.28 26.85 1.89
C THR A 125 -0.12 25.38 1.96
N ASP A 126 -0.78 24.95 3.04
CA ASP A 126 -0.93 23.52 3.34
C ASP A 126 -2.27 22.94 2.88
N PHE A 127 -3.19 23.79 2.39
CA PHE A 127 -4.47 23.35 1.83
C PHE A 127 -4.46 23.29 0.30
N ILE A 128 -5.34 22.46 -0.26
CA ILE A 128 -5.57 22.37 -1.70
C ILE A 128 -6.46 23.55 -2.11
N THR A 129 -5.94 24.44 -2.95
CA THR A 129 -6.68 25.58 -3.53
C THR A 129 -7.33 25.23 -4.86
N ASP A 130 -6.66 24.39 -5.66
CA ASP A 130 -7.14 23.90 -6.95
C ASP A 130 -7.41 22.40 -6.85
N GLU A 131 -8.66 22.04 -6.62
CA GLU A 131 -9.08 20.65 -6.42
C GLU A 131 -9.10 19.83 -7.71
N VAL A 132 -8.83 20.45 -8.87
CA VAL A 132 -8.72 19.76 -10.16
C VAL A 132 -7.25 19.47 -10.46
N THR A 133 -6.39 20.48 -10.41
CA THR A 133 -4.98 20.31 -10.79
C THR A 133 -4.13 19.70 -9.68
N ASP A 134 -4.51 19.92 -8.42
CA ASP A 134 -3.73 19.47 -7.26
C ASP A 134 -4.37 18.30 -6.50
N ALA A 135 -5.39 17.66 -7.05
CA ALA A 135 -6.06 16.49 -6.44
C ALA A 135 -5.07 15.39 -6.04
N ALA A 136 -4.06 15.12 -6.88
CA ALA A 136 -3.02 14.12 -6.62
C ALA A 136 -2.15 14.41 -5.39
N LYS A 137 -2.15 15.66 -4.91
CA LYS A 137 -1.35 16.10 -3.76
C LYS A 137 -2.16 16.16 -2.46
N ALA A 138 -3.46 15.88 -2.50
CA ALA A 138 -4.30 15.79 -1.31
C ALA A 138 -3.98 14.50 -0.54
N ARG A 139 -3.57 14.63 0.73
CA ARG A 139 -3.21 13.49 1.60
C ARG A 139 -4.05 13.41 2.86
N TYR A 140 -4.64 14.54 3.26
CA TYR A 140 -5.49 14.64 4.43
C TYR A 140 -6.76 15.41 4.10
N VAL A 141 -7.77 15.21 4.94
CA VAL A 141 -9.04 15.95 4.90
C VAL A 141 -9.43 16.35 6.31
N GLN A 142 -9.74 17.64 6.46
CA GLN A 142 -10.38 18.19 7.65
C GLN A 142 -11.89 18.24 7.39
N VAL A 143 -12.66 17.68 8.31
CA VAL A 143 -14.13 17.80 8.33
C VAL A 143 -14.53 18.57 9.57
N VAL A 144 -15.37 19.59 9.38
CA VAL A 144 -15.92 20.42 10.45
C VAL A 144 -17.44 20.37 10.37
N VAL A 145 -18.07 19.97 11.48
CA VAL A 145 -19.52 19.92 11.62
C VAL A 145 -20.06 21.34 11.73
N THR A 146 -21.07 21.67 10.93
CA THR A 146 -21.74 22.97 11.01
C THR A 146 -22.32 23.17 12.41
N PRO A 147 -22.18 24.36 13.03
CA PRO A 147 -22.62 24.59 14.40
C PRO A 147 -24.09 24.18 14.63
N VAL A 148 -24.31 23.25 15.56
CA VAL A 148 -25.65 22.74 15.89
C VAL A 148 -26.16 23.45 17.14
N GLY A 149 -27.34 24.06 17.03
CA GLY A 149 -27.98 24.77 18.14
C GLY A 149 -28.42 23.83 19.26
N TYR A 150 -28.17 24.26 20.50
CA TYR A 150 -28.56 23.59 21.74
C TYR A 150 -29.29 24.59 22.65
N SER A 151 -30.33 24.12 23.35
CA SER A 151 -31.07 24.90 24.35
C SER A 151 -30.94 24.27 25.73
N ALA A 152 -30.42 25.07 26.66
CA ALA A 152 -30.27 24.73 28.06
C ALA A 152 -31.63 24.82 28.78
N LEU A 153 -31.85 23.89 29.71
CA LEU A 153 -32.94 23.91 30.68
C LEU A 153 -32.61 24.82 31.87
N PHE A 154 -31.32 24.91 32.23
CA PHE A 154 -30.82 25.80 33.26
C PHE A 154 -31.02 27.27 32.83
N PRO A 155 -31.70 28.10 33.63
CA PRO A 155 -31.90 29.51 33.28
C PRO A 155 -30.57 30.27 33.44
N ALA A 156 -29.86 30.48 32.34
CA ALA A 156 -28.59 31.20 32.30
C ALA A 156 -28.71 32.67 32.77
N SER A 157 -29.94 33.20 32.83
CA SER A 157 -30.26 34.48 33.47
C SER A 157 -29.82 34.59 34.94
N PHE A 158 -29.63 33.45 35.63
CA PHE A 158 -29.05 33.42 36.97
C PHE A 158 -27.55 33.77 37.00
N LEU A 159 -26.84 33.62 35.87
CA LEU A 159 -25.40 33.92 35.76
C LEU A 159 -25.17 35.34 35.23
N SER A 160 -25.93 35.77 34.23
CA SER A 160 -25.93 37.16 33.77
C SER A 160 -27.27 37.53 33.13
N SER A 161 -27.69 38.79 33.30
CA SER A 161 -28.95 39.30 32.74
C SER A 161 -28.98 39.34 31.21
N SER A 162 -27.83 39.20 30.56
CA SER A 162 -27.68 39.18 29.09
C SER A 162 -27.49 37.76 28.52
N ALA A 163 -27.39 36.73 29.37
CA ALA A 163 -27.21 35.36 28.91
C ALA A 163 -28.48 34.81 28.27
N THR A 164 -28.32 34.14 27.15
CA THR A 164 -29.36 33.37 26.48
C THR A 164 -29.21 31.90 26.87
N ASN A 165 -30.32 31.17 27.00
CA ASN A 165 -30.29 29.73 27.29
C ASN A 165 -29.91 28.90 26.05
N SER A 166 -29.16 29.47 25.11
CA SER A 166 -28.85 28.84 23.83
C SER A 166 -27.37 29.02 23.49
N PHE A 167 -26.75 27.95 23.01
CA PHE A 167 -25.40 27.97 22.47
C PHE A 167 -25.29 26.95 21.33
N THR A 168 -24.16 26.95 20.62
CA THR A 168 -23.91 26.01 19.53
C THR A 168 -22.80 25.04 19.90
N ILE A 169 -22.93 23.79 19.48
CA ILE A 169 -21.88 22.78 19.58
C ILE A 169 -21.37 22.47 18.18
N THR A 170 -20.06 22.38 18.05
CA THR A 170 -19.37 21.95 16.83
C THR A 170 -18.41 20.81 17.17
N ALA A 171 -17.95 20.13 16.14
CA ALA A 171 -16.94 19.07 16.21
C ALA A 171 -16.11 19.11 14.94
N SER A 172 -14.84 18.71 15.04
CA SER A 172 -13.93 18.67 13.90
C SER A 172 -13.05 17.43 13.98
N ALA A 173 -12.71 16.88 12.82
CA ALA A 173 -11.81 15.74 12.70
C ALA A 173 -10.87 15.95 11.50
N VAL A 174 -9.63 15.47 11.63
CA VAL A 174 -8.69 15.37 10.52
C VAL A 174 -8.34 13.91 10.33
N ALA A 175 -8.43 13.43 9.10
CA ALA A 175 -8.01 12.09 8.73
C ALA A 175 -7.07 12.13 7.54
N GLY A 176 -6.21 11.13 7.45
CA GLY A 176 -5.31 10.92 6.31
C GLY A 176 -5.28 9.47 5.88
N PHE A 177 -4.81 9.25 4.66
CA PHE A 177 -4.62 7.94 4.08
C PHE A 177 -3.15 7.72 3.75
N SER A 178 -2.67 6.52 4.09
CA SER A 178 -1.37 6.03 3.66
C SER A 178 -1.52 4.58 3.26
N SER A 179 -1.10 4.24 2.04
CA SER A 179 -0.87 2.86 1.66
C SER A 179 0.59 2.49 1.94
N SER A 180 0.85 1.22 2.27
CA SER A 180 2.21 0.72 2.48
C SER A 180 2.41 -0.64 1.82
N VAL A 181 3.62 -0.87 1.32
CA VAL A 181 4.03 -2.14 0.70
C VAL A 181 5.18 -2.76 1.47
N CYS A 182 4.93 -3.93 2.05
CA CYS A 182 5.90 -4.63 2.89
C CYS A 182 6.68 -5.71 2.12
N ASP A 183 6.03 -6.40 1.18
CA ASP A 183 6.68 -7.43 0.35
C ASP A 183 7.27 -6.78 -0.91
N PHE A 184 8.32 -5.98 -0.75
CA PHE A 184 8.91 -5.23 -1.87
C PHE A 184 10.38 -5.58 -2.15
N THR A 185 10.75 -5.58 -3.43
CA THR A 185 12.14 -5.66 -3.87
C THR A 185 12.59 -4.25 -4.30
N PRO A 186 13.68 -3.68 -3.76
CA PRO A 186 14.08 -2.28 -3.95
C PRO A 186 14.49 -1.95 -5.40
N MET A 187 13.50 -1.93 -6.30
CA MET A 187 13.65 -1.78 -7.75
C MET A 187 12.39 -1.17 -8.36
N PHE A 188 12.61 -0.36 -9.39
CA PHE A 188 11.56 0.20 -10.22
C PHE A 188 11.79 -0.12 -11.69
N ILE A 189 10.71 -0.14 -12.46
CA ILE A 189 10.72 -0.23 -13.92
C ILE A 189 9.97 0.98 -14.46
N CYS A 190 10.53 1.61 -15.48
CA CYS A 190 9.85 2.65 -16.22
C CYS A 190 8.78 2.01 -17.11
N ASN A 191 7.53 2.44 -16.95
CA ASN A 191 6.40 1.85 -17.66
C ASN A 191 6.67 1.81 -19.18
N PRO A 192 6.82 0.63 -19.79
CA PRO A 192 7.05 0.52 -21.23
C PRO A 192 5.76 0.73 -22.03
N TYR A 193 4.59 0.78 -21.38
CA TYR A 193 3.31 0.91 -22.06
C TYR A 193 2.82 2.36 -22.05
N SER A 194 1.95 2.69 -23.02
CA SER A 194 1.34 4.02 -23.13
C SER A 194 0.46 4.39 -21.93
N SER A 195 0.03 3.40 -21.14
CA SER A 195 -0.69 3.59 -19.88
C SER A 195 -0.64 2.33 -19.04
N ILE A 196 -0.95 2.45 -17.75
CA ILE A 196 -1.07 1.28 -16.86
C ILE A 196 -2.20 0.33 -17.29
N GLN A 197 -3.24 0.86 -17.94
CA GLN A 197 -4.33 0.06 -18.49
C GLN A 197 -3.87 -0.79 -19.69
N ALA A 198 -3.00 -0.23 -20.54
CA ALA A 198 -2.41 -0.96 -21.65
C ALA A 198 -1.54 -2.12 -21.15
N LEU A 199 -0.74 -1.90 -20.10
CA LEU A 199 -0.03 -2.97 -19.40
C LEU A 199 -1.01 -4.02 -18.89
N GLY A 200 -2.04 -3.64 -18.12
CA GLY A 200 -3.01 -4.59 -17.57
C GLY A 200 -3.71 -5.44 -18.65
N ASN A 201 -3.98 -4.89 -19.83
CA ASN A 201 -4.55 -5.65 -20.94
C ASN A 201 -3.62 -6.76 -21.46
N THR A 202 -2.29 -6.55 -21.45
CA THR A 202 -1.30 -7.59 -21.82
C THR A 202 -1.19 -8.71 -20.79
N LEU A 203 -1.66 -8.47 -19.56
CA LEU A 203 -1.67 -9.45 -18.50
C LEU A 203 -2.96 -10.28 -18.50
N ARG A 204 -3.82 -10.18 -19.52
CA ARG A 204 -5.04 -10.99 -19.64
C ARG A 204 -4.76 -12.25 -20.46
N GLY A 205 -5.41 -13.37 -20.08
CA GLY A 205 -5.24 -14.66 -20.74
C GLY A 205 -4.12 -15.52 -20.14
N ASN A 206 -3.59 -16.47 -20.91
CA ASN A 206 -2.58 -17.43 -20.44
C ASN A 206 -1.14 -16.97 -20.65
N SER A 207 -0.88 -16.18 -21.70
CA SER A 207 0.44 -15.65 -22.01
C SER A 207 0.74 -14.38 -21.21
N ARG A 208 2.02 -14.12 -20.96
CA ARG A 208 2.51 -12.96 -20.21
C ARG A 208 3.81 -12.44 -20.86
N PRO A 209 3.98 -11.12 -21.01
CA PRO A 209 5.17 -10.55 -21.62
C PRO A 209 6.38 -10.72 -20.71
N MET A 210 7.51 -11.10 -21.31
CA MET A 210 8.80 -11.10 -20.63
C MET A 210 9.40 -9.68 -20.62
N VAL A 211 10.05 -9.30 -19.54
CA VAL A 211 10.79 -8.06 -19.42
C VAL A 211 12.27 -8.40 -19.27
N TYR A 212 13.07 -7.80 -20.13
CA TYR A 212 14.52 -7.77 -20.01
C TYR A 212 14.92 -6.53 -19.21
N LEU A 213 15.16 -6.73 -17.93
CA LEU A 213 15.65 -5.70 -17.03
C LEU A 213 17.17 -5.60 -17.25
N LYS A 214 17.57 -4.58 -18.01
CA LYS A 214 18.97 -4.10 -18.10
C LYS A 214 19.14 -2.74 -17.44
N ALA A 215 20.17 -2.61 -16.59
CA ALA A 215 20.45 -1.37 -15.89
C ALA A 215 20.74 -0.26 -16.91
N GLN A 216 20.27 0.95 -16.63
CA GLN A 216 20.48 2.08 -17.52
C GLN A 216 21.99 2.39 -17.65
N SER A 217 22.54 2.20 -18.85
CA SER A 217 23.93 2.51 -19.17
C SER A 217 24.06 3.97 -19.64
N GLY A 218 24.12 4.92 -18.71
CA GLY A 218 24.19 6.35 -19.06
C GLY A 218 24.83 7.29 -18.04
N GLY A 219 25.10 6.85 -16.81
CA GLY A 219 25.53 7.72 -15.73
C GLY A 219 24.38 8.56 -15.13
N GLY A 220 24.63 9.23 -14.01
CA GLY A 220 23.58 9.81 -13.16
C GLY A 220 22.73 10.95 -13.75
N SER A 221 23.03 11.40 -14.98
CA SER A 221 22.33 12.51 -15.65
C SER A 221 21.42 12.08 -16.80
N VAL A 222 21.47 10.81 -17.22
CA VAL A 222 20.62 10.32 -18.31
C VAL A 222 19.25 9.98 -17.74
N GLN A 223 18.20 10.44 -18.42
CA GLN A 223 16.83 10.15 -18.05
C GLN A 223 16.51 8.69 -18.33
N TYR A 224 15.87 8.01 -17.37
CA TYR A 224 15.36 6.66 -17.60
C TYR A 224 14.23 6.69 -18.63
N GLY A 225 14.34 5.85 -19.65
CA GLY A 225 13.34 5.67 -20.69
C GLY A 225 12.38 4.51 -20.40
N PRO A 226 11.27 4.40 -21.16
CA PRO A 226 10.33 3.28 -21.03
C PRO A 226 11.04 1.92 -21.18
N GLY A 227 10.83 1.01 -20.22
CA GLY A 227 11.48 -0.30 -20.17
C GLY A 227 12.88 -0.32 -19.52
N ASP A 228 13.44 0.83 -19.14
CA ASP A 228 14.61 0.86 -18.25
C ASP A 228 14.20 0.46 -16.82
N TYR A 229 15.15 -0.10 -16.06
CA TYR A 229 14.98 -0.35 -14.63
C TYR A 229 16.10 0.31 -13.83
N GLY A 230 15.81 0.57 -12.56
CA GLY A 230 16.81 1.01 -11.60
C GLY A 230 16.49 0.53 -10.19
N PHE A 231 17.41 0.77 -9.26
CA PHE A 231 17.22 0.42 -7.85
C PHE A 231 16.54 1.56 -7.10
N LEU A 232 15.81 1.19 -6.06
CA LEU A 232 15.27 2.13 -5.08
C LEU A 232 16.15 2.12 -3.84
N LYS A 233 16.18 3.24 -3.11
CA LYS A 233 16.76 3.24 -1.76
C LYS A 233 15.90 2.37 -0.86
N THR A 234 16.51 1.68 0.10
CA THR A 234 15.79 0.90 1.10
C THR A 234 14.88 1.79 1.96
N PRO A 235 13.88 1.25 2.69
CA PRO A 235 12.96 2.07 3.49
C PRO A 235 13.64 2.91 4.60
N ASP A 236 14.81 2.48 5.06
CA ASP A 236 15.68 3.20 5.99
C ASP A 236 16.63 4.20 5.30
N GLY A 237 16.51 4.36 3.98
CA GLY A 237 17.27 5.30 3.17
C GLY A 237 18.65 4.80 2.73
N SER A 238 19.01 3.54 3.03
CA SER A 238 20.25 2.94 2.57
C SER A 238 20.24 2.71 1.06
N GLN A 239 21.42 2.82 0.47
CA GLN A 239 21.69 2.56 -0.95
C GLN A 239 22.97 1.73 -1.09
N SER A 240 23.40 1.08 -0.01
CA SER A 240 24.60 0.24 0.00
C SER A 240 24.32 -1.08 -0.73
N THR A 241 25.31 -1.58 -1.47
CA THR A 241 25.19 -2.87 -2.18
C THR A 241 24.86 -4.03 -1.24
N PRO A 242 25.50 -4.19 -0.06
CA PRO A 242 25.16 -5.28 0.84
C PRO A 242 23.70 -5.23 1.32
N ASP A 243 23.19 -4.05 1.67
CA ASP A 243 21.81 -3.91 2.16
C ASP A 243 20.80 -4.22 1.05
N LEU A 244 21.03 -3.69 -0.16
CA LEU A 244 20.21 -4.02 -1.32
C LEU A 244 20.30 -5.52 -1.63
N THR A 245 21.49 -6.11 -1.67
CA THR A 245 21.67 -7.55 -1.94
C THR A 245 20.92 -8.41 -0.91
N ASN A 246 20.99 -8.06 0.38
CA ASN A 246 20.26 -8.74 1.44
C ASN A 246 18.74 -8.59 1.30
N MET A 247 18.25 -7.40 0.94
CA MET A 247 16.82 -7.18 0.67
C MET A 247 16.34 -7.99 -0.54
N PHE A 248 17.13 -8.05 -1.61
CA PHE A 248 16.86 -8.91 -2.76
C PHE A 248 16.87 -10.39 -2.35
N ALA A 249 17.80 -10.82 -1.48
CA ALA A 249 17.87 -12.19 -0.99
C ALA A 249 16.70 -12.56 -0.05
N SER A 250 16.16 -11.59 0.68
CA SER A 250 15.13 -11.79 1.70
C SER A 250 13.85 -12.43 1.13
N THR A 251 13.18 -13.18 2.00
CA THR A 251 11.85 -13.76 1.73
C THR A 251 10.73 -12.81 2.11
N LYS A 252 10.93 -12.02 3.17
CA LYS A 252 10.02 -10.97 3.65
C LYS A 252 10.86 -9.82 4.23
N PRO A 253 10.89 -8.64 3.60
CA PRO A 253 11.55 -7.46 4.18
C PRO A 253 10.89 -7.08 5.52
N LEU A 254 11.70 -6.62 6.50
CA LEU A 254 11.19 -6.15 7.80
C LEU A 254 10.62 -4.72 7.75
N SER A 255 10.76 -4.02 6.62
CA SER A 255 10.40 -2.61 6.48
C SER A 255 9.57 -2.39 5.22
N CYS A 256 8.53 -1.56 5.35
CA CYS A 256 7.58 -1.27 4.28
C CYS A 256 7.86 0.10 3.67
N TYR A 257 7.66 0.23 2.36
CA TYR A 257 7.63 1.53 1.70
C TYR A 257 6.26 2.17 1.92
N LYS A 258 6.26 3.49 2.11
CA LYS A 258 5.03 4.28 2.16
C LYS A 258 4.64 4.71 0.74
N ASP A 259 3.37 5.02 0.56
CA ASP A 259 2.81 5.56 -0.68
C ASP A 259 3.08 7.07 -0.87
N ASP A 260 4.04 7.65 -0.15
CA ASP A 260 4.56 9.00 -0.48
C ASP A 260 5.45 9.00 -1.73
N GLY A 261 5.68 7.81 -2.28
CA GLY A 261 6.40 7.57 -3.51
C GLY A 261 7.61 6.69 -3.25
N VAL A 262 8.45 6.55 -4.27
CA VAL A 262 9.69 5.80 -4.14
C VAL A 262 10.87 6.68 -4.46
N GLU A 263 11.94 6.54 -3.69
CA GLU A 263 13.20 7.23 -3.92
C GLU A 263 14.16 6.33 -4.70
N THR A 264 14.69 6.83 -5.82
CA THR A 264 15.64 6.08 -6.63
C THR A 264 17.03 6.11 -6.00
N ALA A 265 17.71 4.97 -6.03
CA ALA A 265 19.13 4.87 -5.74
C ALA A 265 19.94 5.33 -6.97
N PRO A 266 21.20 5.79 -6.80
CA PRO A 266 22.02 6.25 -7.92
C PRO A 266 22.30 5.13 -8.92
N GLY A 267 22.40 5.45 -10.22
CA GLY A 267 22.57 4.48 -11.31
C GLY A 267 23.89 3.69 -11.36
N ASN A 268 24.71 3.74 -10.32
CA ASN A 268 25.97 2.99 -10.22
C ASN A 268 25.99 2.04 -9.03
N VAL A 269 24.83 1.51 -8.62
CA VAL A 269 24.81 0.41 -7.64
C VAL A 269 25.40 -0.82 -8.30
N PRO A 270 26.46 -1.44 -7.72
CA PRO A 270 26.96 -2.72 -8.16
C PRO A 270 25.85 -3.79 -8.25
N PRO A 271 26.01 -4.78 -9.13
CA PRO A 271 25.04 -5.86 -9.30
C PRO A 271 24.62 -6.54 -7.99
N VAL A 272 23.31 -6.71 -7.81
CA VAL A 272 22.68 -7.46 -6.70
C VAL A 272 22.37 -8.91 -7.09
N ASN A 273 23.04 -9.42 -8.13
CA ASN A 273 22.78 -10.73 -8.73
C ASN A 273 22.86 -11.87 -7.70
N ASP A 274 23.77 -11.78 -6.73
CA ASP A 274 23.90 -12.75 -5.64
C ASP A 274 22.60 -12.90 -4.84
N GLY A 275 21.93 -11.78 -4.54
CA GLY A 275 20.66 -11.77 -3.81
C GLY A 275 19.48 -12.27 -4.63
N ILE A 276 19.54 -12.21 -5.96
CA ILE A 276 18.53 -12.83 -6.83
C ILE A 276 18.77 -14.34 -6.94
N ASN A 277 20.03 -14.71 -7.12
CA ASN A 277 20.49 -16.06 -7.45
C ASN A 277 20.29 -17.07 -6.32
N VAL A 278 20.13 -16.65 -5.06
CA VAL A 278 19.74 -17.55 -3.96
C VAL A 278 18.40 -18.26 -4.23
N ARG A 279 17.47 -17.62 -4.97
CA ARG A 279 16.18 -18.23 -5.40
C ARG A 279 16.39 -19.47 -6.28
N PHE A 280 17.54 -19.52 -6.94
CA PHE A 280 17.96 -20.56 -7.85
C PHE A 280 18.94 -21.55 -7.21
N ASP A 281 19.08 -21.56 -5.89
CA ASP A 281 20.04 -22.40 -5.18
C ASP A 281 21.52 -22.05 -5.42
N ILE A 282 21.78 -20.85 -5.93
CA ILE A 282 23.13 -20.36 -6.22
C ILE A 282 23.52 -19.33 -5.16
N TYR A 283 24.55 -19.65 -4.38
CA TYR A 283 25.06 -18.80 -3.30
C TYR A 283 26.49 -18.37 -3.62
N SER A 284 26.78 -17.08 -3.48
CA SER A 284 28.16 -16.60 -3.49
C SER A 284 28.83 -16.93 -2.16
N LYS A 285 30.17 -17.04 -2.15
CA LYS A 285 30.94 -17.40 -0.95
C LYS A 285 30.96 -16.31 0.15
N ASN A 286 30.25 -15.19 -0.05
CA ASN A 286 30.43 -13.94 0.69
C ASN A 286 29.21 -13.52 1.55
N GLY A 287 28.63 -14.45 2.30
CA GLY A 287 27.77 -14.09 3.45
C GLY A 287 26.26 -14.30 3.30
N LEU A 288 25.78 -14.79 2.14
CA LEU A 288 24.41 -15.30 2.02
C LEU A 288 24.37 -16.79 2.37
N SER A 289 23.42 -17.19 3.22
CA SER A 289 23.25 -18.57 3.66
C SER A 289 21.84 -19.08 3.32
N PRO A 290 21.69 -20.35 2.88
CA PRO A 290 20.40 -20.99 2.66
C PRO A 290 19.50 -21.04 3.89
N THR A 291 20.08 -21.00 5.09
CA THR A 291 19.32 -21.00 6.36
C THR A 291 18.55 -19.68 6.54
N THR A 292 19.14 -18.56 6.10
CA THR A 292 18.55 -17.22 6.22
C THR A 292 17.77 -16.84 4.96
N TYR A 293 18.29 -17.24 3.79
CA TYR A 293 17.78 -16.88 2.48
C TYR A 293 17.48 -18.13 1.64
N PRO A 294 16.54 -18.99 2.07
CA PRO A 294 16.31 -20.28 1.42
C PRO A 294 15.98 -20.14 -0.08
N PRO A 295 16.35 -21.13 -0.91
CA PRO A 295 15.98 -21.18 -2.32
C PRO A 295 14.48 -21.46 -2.51
N ALA A 296 14.04 -21.34 -3.76
CA ALA A 296 12.67 -21.67 -4.17
C ALA A 296 12.42 -23.19 -4.20
N PRO A 297 11.15 -23.64 -4.13
CA PRO A 297 10.85 -25.08 -4.17
C PRO A 297 11.10 -25.69 -5.56
N ASN A 298 11.05 -24.88 -6.61
CA ASN A 298 11.51 -25.22 -7.96
C ASN A 298 12.65 -24.29 -8.34
N VAL A 299 13.84 -24.85 -8.58
CA VAL A 299 15.07 -24.13 -8.92
C VAL A 299 15.57 -24.38 -10.35
N ARG A 300 14.78 -25.04 -11.21
CA ARG A 300 15.16 -25.32 -12.60
C ARG A 300 15.58 -24.05 -13.34
N LYS A 301 16.71 -24.13 -14.05
CA LYS A 301 17.44 -23.02 -14.69
C LYS A 301 18.33 -23.45 -15.85
N GLY A 302 18.32 -24.73 -16.25
CA GLY A 302 19.13 -25.24 -17.35
C GLY A 302 20.59 -25.41 -16.98
N MET A 303 20.91 -25.74 -15.73
CA MET A 303 22.30 -25.88 -15.27
C MET A 303 22.58 -27.28 -14.71
N VAL A 304 23.84 -27.70 -14.84
CA VAL A 304 24.34 -28.97 -14.32
C VAL A 304 24.83 -28.77 -12.89
N THR A 305 24.35 -29.60 -11.98
CA THR A 305 24.88 -29.68 -10.61
C THR A 305 26.25 -30.35 -10.60
N GLN A 306 27.22 -29.70 -9.96
CA GLN A 306 28.59 -30.19 -9.82
C GLN A 306 28.93 -30.30 -8.33
N VAL A 307 29.43 -31.47 -7.92
CA VAL A 307 29.97 -31.69 -6.58
C VAL A 307 31.46 -31.96 -6.71
N ASP A 308 32.29 -31.10 -6.11
CA ASP A 308 33.74 -31.28 -6.13
C ASP A 308 34.19 -32.42 -5.19
N SER A 309 35.48 -32.77 -5.24
CA SER A 309 36.06 -33.83 -4.41
C SER A 309 36.03 -33.54 -2.90
N LYS A 310 35.74 -32.29 -2.51
CA LYS A 310 35.58 -31.86 -1.11
C LYS A 310 34.11 -31.82 -0.68
N GLY A 311 33.19 -32.21 -1.56
CA GLY A 311 31.75 -32.19 -1.31
C GLY A 311 31.11 -30.82 -1.50
N ASN A 312 31.81 -29.83 -2.07
CA ASN A 312 31.19 -28.53 -2.37
C ASN A 312 30.30 -28.66 -3.59
N CYS A 313 29.01 -28.35 -3.41
CA CYS A 313 28.04 -28.34 -4.49
C CYS A 313 27.98 -26.95 -5.16
N SER A 314 27.88 -26.93 -6.48
CA SER A 314 27.77 -25.74 -7.32
C SER A 314 26.99 -26.04 -8.60
N TYR A 315 26.70 -25.02 -9.40
CA TYR A 315 26.03 -25.16 -10.69
C TYR A 315 26.92 -24.62 -11.81
N ALA A 316 26.96 -25.32 -12.94
CA ALA A 316 27.69 -24.91 -14.14
C ALA A 316 26.80 -24.97 -15.40
N ALA A 317 27.16 -24.19 -16.42
CA ALA A 317 26.50 -24.30 -17.71
C ALA A 317 26.71 -25.70 -18.32
N PRO A 318 25.69 -26.28 -18.99
CA PRO A 318 25.82 -27.57 -19.64
C PRO A 318 26.85 -27.51 -20.77
N THR A 319 27.63 -28.58 -20.92
CA THR A 319 28.48 -28.75 -22.10
C THR A 319 27.63 -28.94 -23.36
N ALA A 320 28.23 -28.81 -24.55
CA ALA A 320 27.52 -29.03 -25.82
C ALA A 320 26.84 -30.41 -25.90
N ALA A 321 27.45 -31.44 -25.30
CA ALA A 321 26.87 -32.79 -25.23
C ALA A 321 25.68 -32.91 -24.26
N GLN A 322 25.57 -31.98 -23.30
CA GLN A 322 24.53 -31.96 -22.27
C GLN A 322 23.39 -30.98 -22.61
N ALA A 323 23.56 -30.07 -23.58
CA ALA A 323 22.59 -29.02 -23.88
C ALA A 323 21.18 -29.53 -24.20
N SER A 324 21.03 -30.77 -24.69
CA SER A 324 19.73 -31.39 -24.96
C SER A 324 19.04 -31.97 -23.71
N GLN A 325 19.66 -31.87 -22.53
CA GLN A 325 19.21 -32.48 -21.28
C GLN A 325 18.90 -31.45 -20.18
N TYR A 326 19.30 -30.20 -20.37
CA TYR A 326 19.17 -29.13 -19.37
C TYR A 326 18.60 -27.90 -20.07
N MET A 327 17.42 -27.46 -19.65
CA MET A 327 16.79 -26.25 -20.22
C MET A 327 16.05 -25.49 -19.12
N GLY A 328 16.48 -24.25 -18.89
CA GLY A 328 15.71 -23.29 -18.08
C GLY A 328 14.48 -22.82 -18.84
N LEU A 329 13.62 -22.04 -18.20
CA LEU A 329 12.46 -21.46 -18.85
C LEU A 329 12.93 -20.54 -20.00
N PRO A 330 12.68 -20.88 -21.28
CA PRO A 330 13.23 -20.16 -22.44
C PRO A 330 12.77 -18.71 -22.45
N ARG A 331 13.58 -17.79 -22.98
CA ARG A 331 13.17 -16.40 -23.23
C ARG A 331 12.14 -16.30 -24.35
N ASP A 332 11.48 -15.16 -24.46
CA ASP A 332 10.58 -14.89 -25.59
C ASP A 332 11.37 -15.00 -26.89
N ASN A 333 10.76 -15.57 -27.92
CA ASN A 333 11.41 -15.83 -29.19
C ASN A 333 11.98 -14.54 -29.79
N CYS A 334 11.24 -13.43 -29.66
CA CYS A 334 11.69 -12.12 -30.15
C CYS A 334 12.93 -11.59 -29.42
N LEU A 335 13.16 -11.97 -28.15
CA LEU A 335 14.33 -11.55 -27.37
C LEU A 335 15.57 -12.29 -27.89
N ASN A 336 15.41 -13.57 -28.23
CA ASN A 336 16.48 -14.38 -28.80
C ASN A 336 16.83 -13.95 -30.24
N SER A 337 15.84 -13.56 -31.06
CA SER A 337 16.07 -13.11 -32.44
C SER A 337 16.40 -11.62 -32.57
N GLY A 338 16.33 -10.85 -31.49
CA GLY A 338 16.54 -9.40 -31.51
C GLY A 338 15.43 -8.61 -32.23
N THR A 339 14.24 -9.18 -32.37
CA THR A 339 13.12 -8.60 -33.13
C THR A 339 12.06 -7.95 -32.23
N CYS A 340 12.21 -7.99 -30.90
CA CYS A 340 11.19 -7.42 -30.00
C CYS A 340 10.90 -5.94 -30.26
N ALA A 341 11.90 -5.12 -30.62
CA ALA A 341 11.67 -3.72 -30.94
C ALA A 341 10.64 -3.52 -32.08
N SER A 342 10.65 -4.41 -33.08
CA SER A 342 9.67 -4.38 -34.17
C SER A 342 8.30 -4.97 -33.79
N THR A 343 8.27 -5.89 -32.81
CA THR A 343 7.04 -6.58 -32.39
C THR A 343 6.27 -5.81 -31.32
N THR A 344 6.98 -5.30 -30.31
CA THR A 344 6.41 -4.70 -29.09
C THR A 344 6.68 -3.19 -28.99
N GLY A 345 7.50 -2.64 -29.89
CA GLY A 345 7.97 -1.25 -29.84
C GLY A 345 9.19 -1.05 -28.95
N PHE A 346 9.61 -2.06 -28.17
CA PHE A 346 10.72 -1.96 -27.23
C PHE A 346 11.65 -3.18 -27.33
N ALA A 347 12.95 -2.94 -27.47
CA ALA A 347 13.94 -4.01 -27.56
C ALA A 347 14.02 -4.89 -26.30
N ARG A 348 13.53 -4.40 -25.16
CA ARG A 348 13.59 -5.04 -23.84
C ARG A 348 12.27 -5.60 -23.35
N LEU A 349 11.23 -5.55 -24.18
CA LEU A 349 9.91 -6.09 -23.87
C LEU A 349 9.60 -7.22 -24.83
N GLY A 350 9.45 -8.42 -24.29
CA GLY A 350 9.02 -9.60 -25.00
C GLY A 350 7.52 -9.62 -25.26
N ASP A 351 7.10 -10.48 -26.19
CA ASP A 351 5.72 -10.64 -26.66
C ASP A 351 4.95 -11.76 -25.94
N GLY A 352 5.58 -12.45 -24.99
CA GLY A 352 5.04 -13.59 -24.26
C GLY A 352 5.02 -14.90 -25.06
N VAL A 353 5.65 -14.93 -26.23
CA VAL A 353 5.73 -16.12 -27.09
C VAL A 353 7.07 -16.81 -26.90
N TRP A 354 7.04 -18.04 -26.40
CA TRP A 354 8.24 -18.83 -26.10
C TRP A 354 8.06 -20.29 -26.47
N ASN A 355 9.17 -21.02 -26.60
CA ASN A 355 9.14 -22.40 -27.07
C ASN A 355 8.83 -23.40 -25.93
N LEU A 356 7.60 -23.37 -25.44
CA LEU A 356 7.09 -24.31 -24.42
C LEU A 356 7.23 -25.79 -24.85
N PRO A 357 6.89 -26.20 -26.08
CA PRO A 357 7.06 -27.60 -26.49
C PRO A 357 8.51 -28.10 -26.40
N ALA A 358 9.49 -27.26 -26.75
CA ALA A 358 10.91 -27.62 -26.61
C ALA A 358 11.34 -27.73 -25.14
N TYR A 359 10.92 -26.77 -24.30
CA TYR A 359 11.15 -26.84 -22.85
C TYR A 359 10.57 -28.12 -22.25
N TRP A 360 9.33 -28.45 -22.62
CA TRP A 360 8.64 -29.62 -22.12
C TRP A 360 9.33 -30.91 -22.58
N SER A 361 9.77 -30.95 -23.84
CA SER A 361 10.50 -32.10 -24.37
C SER A 361 11.82 -32.35 -23.66
N VAL A 362 12.60 -31.30 -23.36
CA VAL A 362 13.90 -31.45 -22.68
C VAL A 362 13.72 -31.86 -21.22
N ASN A 363 12.78 -31.24 -20.52
CA ASN A 363 12.64 -31.43 -19.07
C ASN A 363 11.70 -32.57 -18.67
N HIS A 364 10.77 -32.98 -19.52
CA HIS A 364 9.77 -34.01 -19.22
C HIS A 364 9.77 -35.18 -20.22
N GLY A 365 10.70 -35.18 -21.20
CA GLY A 365 10.91 -36.30 -22.12
C GLY A 365 9.86 -36.46 -23.22
N THR A 366 8.91 -35.51 -23.35
CA THR A 366 7.86 -35.50 -24.38
C THR A 366 7.54 -34.08 -24.79
N SER A 367 7.21 -33.84 -26.06
CA SER A 367 6.71 -32.54 -26.53
C SER A 367 5.19 -32.40 -26.37
N THR A 368 4.49 -33.49 -26.02
CA THR A 368 3.05 -33.47 -25.77
C THR A 368 2.77 -32.85 -24.41
N LEU A 369 2.13 -31.68 -24.41
CA LEU A 369 1.71 -31.00 -23.20
C LEU A 369 0.50 -31.74 -22.57
N PRO A 370 0.39 -31.73 -21.23
CA PRO A 370 -0.82 -32.15 -20.55
C PRO A 370 -2.05 -31.38 -21.04
N SER A 371 -3.22 -32.03 -21.05
CA SER A 371 -4.46 -31.42 -21.57
C SER A 371 -4.93 -30.20 -20.77
N ASP A 372 -4.54 -30.12 -19.50
CA ASP A 372 -4.83 -29.03 -18.57
C ASP A 372 -3.75 -27.93 -18.55
N LEU A 373 -2.71 -28.05 -19.38
CA LEU A 373 -1.68 -27.03 -19.58
C LEU A 373 -1.80 -26.44 -21.00
N PRO A 374 -2.44 -25.26 -21.16
CA PRO A 374 -2.58 -24.61 -22.45
C PRO A 374 -1.23 -24.38 -23.16
N SER A 375 -1.21 -24.49 -24.49
CA SER A 375 0.03 -24.31 -25.28
C SER A 375 0.58 -22.88 -25.27
N ASP A 376 -0.24 -21.91 -24.90
CA ASP A 376 0.11 -20.49 -24.74
C ASP A 376 0.36 -20.11 -23.28
N SER A 377 0.58 -21.11 -22.40
CA SER A 377 0.85 -20.89 -20.98
C SER A 377 2.07 -20.03 -20.74
N SER A 378 1.94 -19.06 -19.82
CA SER A 378 3.05 -18.31 -19.26
C SER A 378 4.05 -19.19 -18.52
N ARG A 379 5.27 -18.69 -18.32
CA ARG A 379 6.30 -19.38 -17.54
C ARG A 379 5.89 -19.55 -16.10
N TRP A 380 5.20 -18.56 -15.53
CA TRP A 380 4.62 -18.66 -14.18
C TRP A 380 3.58 -19.79 -14.09
N THR A 381 2.73 -19.95 -15.11
CA THR A 381 1.76 -21.06 -15.17
C THR A 381 2.48 -22.42 -15.19
N VAL A 382 3.48 -22.57 -16.04
CA VAL A 382 4.27 -23.82 -16.15
C VAL A 382 5.03 -24.11 -14.85
N TYR A 383 5.64 -23.10 -14.24
CA TYR A 383 6.33 -23.23 -12.96
C TYR A 383 5.41 -23.76 -11.85
N ASN A 384 4.20 -23.22 -11.72
CA ASN A 384 3.23 -23.72 -10.74
C ASN A 384 2.69 -25.09 -11.11
N TYR A 385 2.54 -25.37 -12.41
CA TYR A 385 2.13 -26.69 -12.88
C TYR A 385 3.13 -27.75 -12.43
N GLU A 386 4.43 -27.52 -12.64
CA GLU A 386 5.50 -28.42 -12.20
C GLU A 386 5.51 -28.63 -10.68
N LEU A 387 5.25 -27.58 -9.89
CA LEU A 387 5.20 -27.67 -8.43
C LEU A 387 4.01 -28.49 -7.93
N ASN A 388 2.86 -28.40 -8.60
CA ASN A 388 1.65 -29.13 -8.23
C ASN A 388 1.64 -30.58 -8.73
N HIS A 389 2.60 -30.96 -9.58
CA HIS A 389 2.71 -32.30 -10.16
C HIS A 389 4.11 -32.90 -9.92
N PRO A 390 4.49 -33.23 -8.67
CA PRO A 390 5.82 -33.74 -8.34
C PRO A 390 6.14 -35.10 -8.99
N GLY A 391 5.14 -35.81 -9.50
CA GLY A 391 5.30 -37.08 -10.22
C GLY A 391 5.64 -36.93 -11.71
N LEU A 392 5.76 -35.71 -12.23
CA LEU A 392 6.21 -35.48 -13.60
C LEU A 392 7.59 -36.08 -13.81
N ALA A 393 7.79 -36.69 -14.98
CA ALA A 393 9.13 -37.07 -15.42
C ALA A 393 10.02 -35.83 -15.40
N SER A 394 11.22 -35.96 -14.83
CA SER A 394 12.21 -34.90 -14.80
C SER A 394 13.44 -35.40 -15.54
N GLY A 395 13.94 -34.61 -16.47
CA GLY A 395 15.27 -34.79 -17.03
C GLY A 395 16.36 -34.73 -15.93
N PRO A 396 17.64 -34.80 -16.32
CA PRO A 396 18.75 -34.79 -15.35
C PRO A 396 18.79 -33.57 -14.41
N GLU A 397 18.15 -32.47 -14.77
CA GLU A 397 17.93 -31.33 -13.88
C GLU A 397 16.69 -31.53 -13.00
N ALA A 398 16.93 -31.69 -11.70
CA ALA A 398 15.85 -31.80 -10.72
C ALA A 398 15.09 -30.47 -10.59
N THR A 399 13.78 -30.57 -10.35
CA THR A 399 12.94 -29.43 -9.97
C THR A 399 13.42 -28.84 -8.64
N ALA A 400 13.62 -29.67 -7.62
CA ALA A 400 14.03 -29.24 -6.28
C ALA A 400 15.51 -28.83 -6.20
N PRO A 401 15.88 -27.97 -5.24
CA PRO A 401 17.28 -27.65 -4.92
C PRO A 401 18.16 -28.89 -4.76
N GLN A 402 19.34 -28.88 -5.40
CA GLN A 402 20.29 -30.00 -5.35
C GLN A 402 21.49 -29.73 -4.44
N CYS A 403 21.87 -28.47 -4.23
CA CYS A 403 23.00 -28.09 -3.39
C CYS A 403 22.60 -27.81 -1.95
N ASN A 404 21.33 -27.45 -1.70
CA ASN A 404 20.85 -27.15 -0.35
C ASN A 404 19.54 -27.88 -0.05
N THR A 405 19.43 -28.46 1.15
CA THR A 405 18.27 -29.24 1.58
C THR A 405 17.20 -28.41 2.29
N ASN A 406 17.54 -27.18 2.70
CA ASN A 406 16.60 -26.23 3.29
C ASN A 406 16.08 -25.32 2.19
N TRP A 407 14.78 -25.39 1.89
CA TRP A 407 14.13 -24.49 0.94
C TRP A 407 12.77 -24.02 1.43
N LEU A 408 12.32 -22.88 0.88
CA LEU A 408 11.04 -22.32 1.24
C LEU A 408 9.96 -23.02 0.42
N ASN A 409 8.96 -23.61 1.08
CA ASN A 409 7.81 -24.20 0.41
C ASN A 409 6.78 -23.11 0.01
N ASP A 410 7.23 -22.11 -0.75
CA ASP A 410 6.41 -21.02 -1.27
C ASP A 410 6.76 -20.82 -2.77
N PRO A 411 5.82 -21.09 -3.70
CA PRO A 411 6.01 -20.84 -5.12
C PRO A 411 6.38 -19.38 -5.42
N LYS A 412 5.95 -18.43 -4.59
CA LYS A 412 6.23 -17.00 -4.77
C LYS A 412 7.68 -16.64 -4.46
N ARG A 413 8.53 -17.57 -4.03
CA ARG A 413 9.95 -17.30 -3.75
C ARG A 413 10.71 -16.73 -4.95
N ARG A 414 10.30 -17.10 -6.18
CA ARG A 414 10.84 -16.54 -7.43
C ARG A 414 10.19 -15.23 -7.90
N MET A 415 9.17 -14.77 -7.19
CA MET A 415 8.54 -13.49 -7.46
C MET A 415 9.38 -12.37 -6.85
N ILE A 416 9.51 -11.29 -7.59
CA ILE A 416 9.98 -9.99 -7.10
C ILE A 416 8.85 -8.99 -7.32
N TYR A 417 8.76 -8.02 -6.43
CA TYR A 417 7.74 -6.98 -6.51
C TYR A 417 8.43 -5.65 -6.76
N VAL A 418 8.05 -5.00 -7.85
CA VAL A 418 8.74 -3.84 -8.41
C VAL A 418 7.77 -2.69 -8.62
N ALA A 419 8.25 -1.47 -8.41
CA ALA A 419 7.45 -0.27 -8.63
C ALA A 419 7.42 0.07 -10.12
N ILE A 420 6.26 0.42 -10.66
CA ILE A 420 6.13 0.95 -12.02
C ILE A 420 6.00 2.47 -11.92
N ILE A 421 6.90 3.17 -12.60
CA ILE A 421 6.95 4.65 -12.61
C ILE A 421 6.80 5.15 -14.05
N ASP A 422 6.12 6.28 -14.22
CA ASP A 422 6.19 7.04 -15.47
C ASP A 422 7.48 7.89 -15.49
N CYS A 423 8.58 7.28 -15.94
CA CYS A 423 9.88 7.96 -15.92
C CYS A 423 9.97 9.14 -16.88
N ALA A 424 9.17 9.12 -17.96
CA ALA A 424 9.10 10.21 -18.92
C ALA A 424 8.40 11.43 -18.30
N ALA A 425 7.19 11.22 -17.74
CA ALA A 425 6.42 12.29 -17.11
C ALA A 425 7.10 12.87 -15.87
N ASN A 426 7.81 12.04 -15.10
CA ASN A 426 8.48 12.45 -13.86
C ASN A 426 9.95 12.86 -14.03
N ASN A 427 10.48 12.87 -15.27
CA ASN A 427 11.87 13.23 -15.57
C ASN A 427 12.89 12.48 -14.69
N VAL A 428 12.65 11.18 -14.47
CA VAL A 428 13.43 10.36 -13.51
C VAL A 428 14.87 10.24 -13.98
N LYS A 429 15.81 10.67 -13.11
CA LYS A 429 17.26 10.65 -13.36
C LYS A 429 17.99 10.24 -12.09
N GLY A 430 19.01 9.38 -12.24
CA GLY A 430 19.94 9.04 -11.16
C GLY A 430 19.24 8.74 -9.83
N SER A 431 19.79 9.27 -8.73
CA SER A 431 19.12 9.25 -7.42
C SER A 431 18.23 10.49 -7.27
N GLY A 432 16.99 10.31 -6.85
CA GLY A 432 16.02 11.39 -6.66
C GLY A 432 14.67 10.87 -6.17
N GLY A 433 13.67 11.74 -6.20
CA GLY A 433 12.32 11.45 -5.72
C GLY A 433 11.93 12.32 -4.51
N PRO A 434 10.83 11.97 -3.82
CA PRO A 434 9.99 10.80 -4.08
C PRO A 434 9.23 10.91 -5.40
N TYR A 435 9.20 9.82 -6.17
CA TYR A 435 8.44 9.74 -7.43
C TYR A 435 7.12 8.99 -7.22
N PRO A 436 6.02 9.44 -7.85
CA PRO A 436 4.73 8.77 -7.75
C PRO A 436 4.78 7.40 -8.44
N VAL A 437 4.27 6.37 -7.76
CA VAL A 437 4.17 5.00 -8.28
C VAL A 437 2.84 4.84 -9.01
N GLN A 438 2.86 4.37 -10.26
CA GLN A 438 1.62 4.09 -11.02
C GLN A 438 0.96 2.78 -10.57
N ALA A 439 1.78 1.77 -10.26
CA ALA A 439 1.38 0.45 -9.78
C ALA A 439 2.60 -0.30 -9.22
N PHE A 440 2.35 -1.37 -8.47
CA PHE A 440 3.37 -2.38 -8.23
C PHE A 440 3.11 -3.59 -9.12
N ALA A 441 4.15 -4.12 -9.74
CA ALA A 441 4.10 -5.36 -10.50
C ALA A 441 4.69 -6.50 -9.71
N SER A 442 4.08 -7.68 -9.85
CA SER A 442 4.73 -8.93 -9.50
C SER A 442 5.39 -9.51 -10.74
N VAL A 443 6.69 -9.76 -10.64
CA VAL A 443 7.53 -10.25 -11.73
C VAL A 443 8.10 -11.59 -11.32
N PHE A 444 7.82 -12.62 -12.10
CA PHE A 444 8.37 -13.95 -11.92
C PHE A 444 9.76 -14.01 -12.56
N VAL A 445 10.80 -14.19 -11.76
CA VAL A 445 12.19 -14.31 -12.27
C VAL A 445 12.39 -15.68 -12.90
N THR A 446 12.74 -15.71 -14.19
CA THR A 446 12.74 -16.94 -15.00
C THR A 446 14.09 -17.65 -15.03
N GLU A 447 15.18 -16.91 -14.86
CA GLU A 447 16.56 -17.40 -14.88
C GLU A 447 17.45 -16.65 -13.88
N PRO A 448 18.60 -17.22 -13.48
CA PRO A 448 19.56 -16.52 -12.63
C PRO A 448 19.98 -15.18 -13.25
N ALA A 449 20.12 -14.16 -12.39
CA ALA A 449 20.66 -12.87 -12.79
C ALA A 449 22.10 -13.03 -13.29
N GLY A 450 22.43 -12.31 -14.37
CA GLY A 450 23.76 -12.32 -14.97
C GLY A 450 24.85 -11.88 -13.99
N SER A 451 26.10 -12.26 -14.28
CA SER A 451 27.25 -11.76 -13.51
C SER A 451 27.57 -10.30 -13.90
N PRO A 452 28.26 -9.55 -13.02
CA PRO A 452 28.84 -8.26 -13.38
C PRO A 452 29.68 -8.36 -14.67
N PRO A 453 29.69 -7.32 -15.53
CA PRO A 453 29.12 -5.98 -15.31
C PRO A 453 27.63 -5.84 -15.71
N ASP A 454 27.07 -6.79 -16.46
CA ASP A 454 25.74 -6.62 -17.07
C ASP A 454 24.58 -6.84 -16.09
N ALA A 455 24.70 -7.82 -15.19
CA ALA A 455 23.72 -8.10 -14.14
C ALA A 455 22.26 -8.23 -14.60
N ASP A 456 22.09 -8.65 -15.85
CA ASP A 456 20.81 -8.75 -16.53
C ASP A 456 19.82 -9.61 -15.74
N ILE A 457 18.60 -9.08 -15.53
CA ILE A 457 17.51 -9.81 -14.90
C ILE A 457 16.43 -10.02 -15.95
N TYR A 458 15.93 -11.25 -16.00
CA TYR A 458 14.86 -11.63 -16.88
C TYR A 458 13.70 -12.14 -16.06
N GLY A 459 12.52 -11.62 -16.35
CA GLY A 459 11.33 -12.03 -15.65
C GLY A 459 10.06 -11.76 -16.44
N GLU A 460 8.99 -12.39 -16.02
CA GLU A 460 7.68 -12.29 -16.64
C GLU A 460 6.75 -11.48 -15.71
N ILE A 461 6.10 -10.45 -16.23
CA ILE A 461 5.12 -9.71 -15.42
C ILE A 461 3.90 -10.60 -15.25
N VAL A 462 3.57 -10.97 -14.01
CA VAL A 462 2.43 -11.86 -13.72
C VAL A 462 1.16 -11.05 -13.49
N ASP A 463 1.26 -9.99 -12.67
CA ASP A 463 0.13 -9.15 -12.29
C ASP A 463 0.57 -7.76 -11.78
N ILE A 464 -0.39 -6.82 -11.66
CA ILE A 464 -0.22 -5.46 -11.14
C ILE A 464 -1.30 -5.10 -10.11
N THR A 465 -0.99 -4.22 -9.14
CA THR A 465 -1.90 -3.82 -8.03
C THR A 465 -3.11 -2.95 -8.43
N THR A 466 -3.31 -2.67 -9.72
CA THR A 466 -4.42 -1.81 -10.16
C THR A 466 -5.64 -2.65 -10.54
N LYS A 467 -6.81 -2.02 -10.67
CA LYS A 467 -8.01 -2.64 -11.26
C LYS A 467 -7.79 -3.20 -12.67
N ALA A 468 -6.71 -2.81 -13.35
CA ALA A 468 -6.33 -3.34 -14.65
C ALA A 468 -5.62 -4.70 -14.56
N GLY A 469 -5.15 -5.10 -13.37
CA GLY A 469 -4.58 -6.40 -13.09
C GLY A 469 -5.61 -7.52 -12.96
N ASN A 470 -5.14 -8.72 -12.61
CA ASN A 470 -5.88 -9.96 -12.44
C ASN A 470 -6.32 -10.22 -10.99
N GLY A 471 -6.06 -9.28 -10.07
CA GLY A 471 -6.52 -9.33 -8.67
C GLY A 471 -5.66 -10.20 -7.74
N THR A 472 -4.55 -10.77 -8.20
CA THR A 472 -3.66 -11.56 -7.34
C THR A 472 -2.86 -10.70 -6.35
N LEU A 473 -2.85 -9.39 -6.57
CA LEU A 473 -2.20 -8.38 -5.74
C LEU A 473 -3.19 -7.47 -4.98
N ASP A 474 -4.47 -7.82 -4.90
CA ASP A 474 -5.47 -6.98 -4.24
C ASP A 474 -5.18 -6.78 -2.73
N ASN A 475 -4.56 -7.77 -2.08
CA ASN A 475 -4.15 -7.70 -0.67
C ASN A 475 -2.66 -7.33 -0.48
N PHE A 476 -1.99 -6.90 -1.55
CA PHE A 476 -0.56 -6.56 -1.49
C PHE A 476 -0.33 -5.17 -0.88
N LEU A 477 -1.24 -4.24 -1.16
CA LEU A 477 -1.23 -2.90 -0.58
C LEU A 477 -1.91 -2.95 0.79
N ARG A 478 -1.24 -2.43 1.82
CA ARG A 478 -1.85 -2.21 3.13
C ARG A 478 -2.34 -0.77 3.21
N ASP A 479 -3.64 -0.61 3.07
CA ASP A 479 -4.31 0.68 3.18
C ASP A 479 -4.57 1.01 4.65
N GLU A 480 -4.02 2.12 5.10
CA GLU A 480 -4.17 2.63 6.47
C GLU A 480 -4.84 4.01 6.43
N VAL A 481 -6.04 4.09 7.00
CA VAL A 481 -6.71 5.36 7.26
C VAL A 481 -6.55 5.68 8.74
N GLN A 482 -6.01 6.87 9.03
CA GLN A 482 -5.72 7.30 10.39
C GLN A 482 -6.41 8.62 10.71
N LEU A 483 -6.98 8.71 11.92
CA LEU A 483 -7.42 9.96 12.53
C LEU A 483 -6.25 10.65 13.23
N TYR A 484 -6.15 11.96 13.02
CA TYR A 484 -5.18 12.85 13.65
C TYR A 484 -5.94 13.78 14.61
N ARG A 485 -5.54 13.79 15.89
CA ARG A 485 -6.20 14.55 16.96
C ARG A 485 -5.25 15.58 17.57
#